data_AF-A0A847ZVG7-F1
#
_entry.id   AF-A0A847ZVG7-F1
#
_cell.length_a   1.000
_cell.length_b   1.000
_cell.length_c   1.000
_cell.angle_alpha   90.00
_cell.angle_beta   90.00
_cell.angle_gamma   90.00
#
_symmetry.space_group_name_H-M   'P 1'
#
loop_
_entity.id
_entity.type
_entity.pdbx_description
1 polymer ?
#
loop_
_entity_poly.entity_id
_entity_poly.type
_entity_poly.pdbx_seq_one_letter_code
_entity_poly.pdbx_strand_id
1 'polypeptide(L)' 'ALSDRWLLWTYGLYGLALLCWLPVVKLQIEMRDLAAKAAAGGTPLPARYHRAARTWFALGWPAFIALLAIFWLMLSKPV' A
#
# COMPACT_ATOMS: atom_id res chain seq x y z
N ALA A 1 -15.21 21.49 16.58
CA ALA A 1 -15.25 20.29 17.45
C ALA A 1 -14.60 19.16 16.68
N LEU A 2 -13.70 18.36 17.29
CA LEU A 2 -13.07 17.18 16.66
C LEU A 2 -14.08 16.03 16.34
N SER A 3 -15.37 16.27 16.57
CA SER A 3 -16.47 15.31 16.50
C SER A 3 -17.18 15.27 15.14
N ASP A 4 -16.71 16.04 14.16
CA ASP A 4 -17.31 16.00 12.83
C ASP A 4 -17.10 14.62 12.21
N ARG A 5 -18.20 13.96 11.87
CA ARG A 5 -18.23 12.57 11.36
C ARG A 5 -17.28 12.36 10.17
N TRP A 6 -17.10 13.37 9.32
CA TRP A 6 -16.19 13.33 8.18
C TRP A 6 -14.71 13.23 8.61
N LEU A 7 -14.34 13.87 9.72
CA LEU A 7 -12.98 13.83 10.27
C LEU A 7 -12.65 12.44 10.83
N LEU A 8 -13.60 11.81 11.51
CA LEU A 8 -13.50 10.42 11.99
C LEU A 8 -13.33 9.42 10.83
N TRP A 9 -14.12 9.56 9.76
CA TRP A 9 -13.95 8.75 8.54
C TRP A 9 -12.58 8.95 7.91
N THR A 10 -12.08 10.19 7.87
CA THR A 10 -10.76 10.52 7.33
C THR A 10 -9.64 9.84 8.13
N TYR A 11 -9.70 9.88 9.47
CA TYR A 11 -8.73 9.18 10.32
C TYR A 11 -8.78 7.66 10.16
N GLY A 12 -9.98 7.08 10.06
CA GLY A 12 -10.14 5.65 9.79
C GLY A 12 -9.53 5.23 8.45
N LEU A 13 -9.78 6.02 7.40
CA LEU A 13 -9.21 5.78 6.07
C LEU A 13 -7.69 5.92 6.06
N TYR A 14 -7.12 6.91 6.75
CA TYR A 14 -5.67 7.04 6.89
C TYR A 14 -5.05 5.88 7.67
N GLY A 15 -5.71 5.43 8.75
CA GLY A 15 -5.28 4.26 9.51
C GLY A 15 -5.27 2.99 8.66
N LEU A 16 -6.33 2.77 7.88
CA LEU A 16 -6.42 1.66 6.92
C LEU A 16 -5.34 1.77 5.84
N ALA A 17 -5.15 2.95 5.26
CA ALA A 17 -4.11 3.19 4.26
C ALA A 17 -2.71 2.88 4.82
N LEU A 18 -2.41 3.31 6.05
CA LEU A 18 -1.14 3.03 6.71
C LEU A 18 -0.95 1.52 6.99
N LEU A 19 -1.99 0.85 7.49
CA LEU A 19 -1.98 -0.59 7.73
C LEU A 19 -1.78 -1.38 6.43
N CYS A 20 -2.37 -0.94 5.33
CA CYS A 20 -2.16 -1.53 4.01
C CYS A 20 -0.80 -1.17 3.41
N TRP A 21 -0.20 -0.03 3.75
CA TRP A 21 1.07 0.43 3.20
C TRP A 21 2.30 -0.21 3.87
N LEU A 22 2.27 -0.45 5.19
CA LEU A 22 3.38 -1.11 5.90
C LEU A 22 3.79 -2.48 5.31
N PRO A 23 2.88 -3.42 4.97
CA PRO A 23 3.26 -4.67 4.35
C PRO A 23 3.78 -4.49 2.92
N VAL A 24 3.32 -3.47 2.19
CA VAL A 24 3.80 -3.12 0.84
C VAL A 24 5.29 -2.79 0.89
N VAL A 25 5.73 -1.97 1.84
CA VAL A 25 7.15 -1.61 2.00
C VAL A 25 8.01 -2.83 2.32
N LYS A 26 7.54 -3.73 3.20
CA LYS A 26 8.26 -4.99 3.49
C LYS A 26 8.44 -5.85 2.24
N LEU A 27 7.38 -5.98 1.42
CA LEU A 27 7.45 -6.71 0.15
C LEU A 27 8.39 -6.05 -0.86
N GLN A 28 8.45 -4.71 -0.91
CA GLN A 28 9.39 -3.99 -1.78
C GLN A 28 10.85 -4.27 -1.39
N ILE A 29 11.17 -4.24 -0.10
CA ILE A 29 12.52 -4.56 0.41
C ILE A 29 12.87 -6.01 0.09
N GLU A 30 11.95 -6.94 0.34
CA GLU A 30 12.13 -8.36 0.02
C GLU A 30 12.38 -8.60 -1.47
N MET A 31 11.59 -7.96 -2.35
CA MET A 31 11.75 -8.05 -3.79
C MET A 31 13.10 -7.49 -4.25
N ARG A 32 13.53 -6.35 -3.69
CA ARG A 32 14.85 -5.76 -3.96
C ARG A 32 15.97 -6.72 -3.59
N ASP A 33 15.90 -7.32 -2.40
CA ASP A 33 16.94 -8.23 -1.91
C ASP A 33 16.99 -9.52 -2.74
N LEU A 34 15.84 -10.02 -3.19
CA LEU A 34 15.76 -11.17 -4.10
C LEU A 34 16.34 -10.86 -5.49
N ALA A 35 16.02 -9.68 -6.03
CA ALA A 35 16.56 -9.23 -7.32
C ALA A 35 18.08 -9.01 -7.23
N ALA A 36 18.58 -8.42 -6.14
CA ALA A 36 20.01 -8.23 -5.91
C ALA A 36 20.76 -9.57 -5.84
N LYS A 37 20.20 -10.57 -5.14
CA LYS A 37 20.77 -11.93 -5.07
C LYS A 37 20.77 -12.62 -6.44
N ALA A 38 19.68 -12.50 -7.18
CA ALA A 38 19.57 -13.07 -8.53
C ALA A 38 20.59 -12.45 -9.48
N ALA A 39 20.72 -11.12 -9.45
CA ALA A 39 21.70 -10.36 -10.23
C ALA A 39 23.15 -10.73 -9.88
N ALA A 40 23.49 -10.85 -8.59
CA ALA A 40 24.82 -11.25 -8.15
C ALA A 40 25.17 -12.70 -8.51
N GLY A 41 24.19 -13.60 -8.50
CA GLY A 41 24.37 -15.02 -8.84
C GLY A 41 24.23 -15.34 -10.33
N GLY A 42 23.87 -14.37 -11.18
CA GLY A 42 23.56 -14.64 -12.60
C GLY A 42 22.38 -15.60 -12.80
N THR A 43 21.48 -15.67 -11.82
CA THR A 43 20.34 -16.61 -11.84
C THR A 43 19.05 -15.88 -12.19
N PRO A 44 18.07 -16.57 -12.81
CA PRO A 44 16.75 -15.98 -13.06
C PRO A 44 16.05 -15.65 -11.73
N LEU A 45 15.11 -14.68 -11.77
CA LEU A 45 14.38 -14.28 -10.57
C LEU A 45 13.61 -15.47 -9.98
N PRO A 46 13.73 -15.70 -8.66
CA PRO A 46 13.10 -16.86 -8.02
C PRO A 46 11.57 -16.71 -8.01
N ALA A 47 10.84 -17.83 -8.04
CA ALA A 47 9.37 -17.85 -7.97
C ALA A 47 8.80 -17.08 -6.75
N ARG A 48 9.57 -16.96 -5.67
CA ARG A 48 9.26 -16.12 -4.51
C ARG A 48 9.08 -14.65 -4.87
N TYR A 49 9.92 -14.10 -5.75
CA TYR A 49 9.80 -12.72 -6.24
C TYR A 49 8.45 -12.51 -6.93
N HIS A 50 8.05 -13.43 -7.80
CA HIS A 50 6.77 -13.32 -8.51
C HIS A 50 5.56 -13.46 -7.58
N ARG A 51 5.65 -14.25 -6.50
CA ARG A 51 4.61 -14.29 -5.46
C ARG A 51 4.55 -12.97 -4.69
N ALA A 52 5.70 -12.46 -4.23
CA ALA A 52 5.78 -11.18 -3.53
C ALA A 52 5.26 -10.02 -4.40
N ALA A 53 5.60 -10.00 -5.69
CA ALA A 53 5.13 -8.99 -6.65
C ALA A 53 3.60 -9.00 -6.82
N ARG A 54 2.98 -10.18 -6.89
CA ARG A 54 1.50 -10.30 -6.96
C ARG A 54 0.83 -9.83 -5.68
N THR A 55 1.35 -10.21 -4.52
CA THR A 55 0.83 -9.77 -3.23
C THR A 55 1.02 -8.27 -3.02
N TRP A 56 2.17 -7.74 -3.42
CA TRP A 56 2.46 -6.30 -3.41
C TRP A 56 1.48 -5.53 -4.28
N PHE A 57 1.22 -6.01 -5.49
CA PHE A 57 0.25 -5.40 -6.39
C PHE A 57 -1.16 -5.42 -5.80
N ALA A 58 -1.59 -6.57 -5.27
CA ALA A 58 -2.91 -6.73 -4.66
C ALA A 58 -3.10 -5.85 -3.41
N LEU A 59 -2.05 -5.65 -2.60
CA LEU A 59 -2.06 -4.75 -1.43
C LEU A 59 -1.97 -3.26 -1.80
N GLY A 60 -1.39 -2.93 -2.96
CA GLY A 60 -1.34 -1.57 -3.47
C GLY A 60 -2.73 -1.02 -3.81
N TRP A 61 -3.63 -1.87 -4.31
CA TRP A 61 -5.01 -1.48 -4.65
C TRP A 61 -5.81 -0.93 -3.45
N PRO A 62 -5.90 -1.61 -2.29
CA PRO A 62 -6.53 -1.08 -1.08
C PRO A 62 -6.00 0.29 -0.66
N ALA A 63 -4.68 0.46 -0.64
CA ALA A 63 -4.06 1.72 -0.24
C ALA A 63 -4.39 2.86 -1.24
N PHE A 64 -4.36 2.57 -2.54
CA PHE A 64 -4.71 3.53 -3.58
C PHE A 64 -6.19 3.93 -3.54
N ILE A 65 -7.10 2.96 -3.38
CA ILE A 65 -8.53 3.21 -3.22
C ILE A 65 -8.80 4.03 -1.96
N ALA A 66 -8.12 3.75 -0.84
CA ALA A 66 -8.25 4.55 0.37
C ALA A 66 -7.83 6.01 0.16
N LEU A 67 -6.73 6.26 -0.56
CA LEU A 67 -6.29 7.62 -0.94
C LEU A 67 -7.32 8.32 -1.84
N LEU A 68 -7.86 7.61 -2.85
CA LEU A 68 -8.94 8.15 -3.69
C LEU A 68 -10.20 8.47 -2.88
N ALA A 69 -10.57 7.62 -1.92
CA ALA A 69 -11.70 7.84 -1.04
C ALA A 69 -11.49 9.06 -0.14
N ILE A 70 -10.29 9.22 0.45
CA ILE A 70 -9.92 10.41 1.24
C ILE A 70 -9.99 11.66 0.35
N PHE A 71 -9.40 11.59 -0.85
CA PHE A 71 -9.41 12.72 -1.78
C PHE A 71 -10.83 13.10 -2.21
N TRP A 72 -11.67 12.09 -2.51
CA TRP A 72 -13.08 12.29 -2.78
C TRP A 72 -13.78 12.92 -1.57
N LEU A 73 -13.53 12.46 -0.34
CA LEU A 73 -14.12 13.03 0.86
C LEU A 73 -13.69 14.48 1.12
N MET A 74 -12.43 14.82 0.77
CA MET A 74 -11.90 16.18 0.83
C MET A 74 -12.51 17.11 -0.23
N LEU A 75 -12.80 16.59 -1.43
CA LEU A 75 -13.47 17.33 -2.50
C LEU A 75 -14.97 17.47 -2.24
N SER A 76 -15.59 16.42 -1.72
CA SER A 76 -17.03 16.31 -1.41
C SER A 76 -17.40 17.01 -0.11
N LYS A 77 -16.53 17.89 0.42
CA LYS A 77 -16.76 18.66 1.65
C LYS A 77 -18.25 19.01 1.75
N PRO A 78 -19.00 18.44 2.70
CA PRO A 78 -20.31 19.00 2.99
C PRO A 78 -20.01 20.38 3.56
N VAL A 79 -20.42 21.42 2.83
CA VAL A 79 -20.54 22.76 3.40
C VAL A 79 -21.49 22.75 4.59
#